data_AF-A0A067F7S6-F1
#
_entry.id   AF-A0A067F7S6-F1
#
_cell.length_a   1.000
_cell.length_b   1.000
_cell.length_c   1.000
_cell.angle_alpha   90.00
_cell.angle_beta   90.00
_cell.angle_gamma   90.00
#
_symmetry.space_group_name_H-M   'P 1'
#
loop_
_entity.id
_entity.type
_entity.pdbx_description
1 polymer ?
#
loop_
_entity_poly.entity_id
_entity_poly.type
_entity_poly.pdbx_seq_one_letter_code
_entity_poly.pdbx_strand_id
1 'polypeptide(L)'
;VFFGSWGSANVPIPWKEVETKLFALNVVSEVVLQEGQAFDFSVIMQLVAVLSASRSEELKGFMHIVYRSLADVIGSYSKWISAFQTNARPLLLFLAAGISEAVSSNACASALRKICEDASALIDEPSNLEILMWIGEALEKRHLPLEDEEEVVGAISLILGSVSNKELKNNLLARLLSSSYEAIGKLIDGDNNHSLIHNPATYTQILSSATRGLYRMGTVFSHLPVPLPTNPAGDDPIFALLRVFWPMLEKLFRSEHMENGNLSTAACRALSLAIQSSGQHFVTLLPQVLDCLSTNFVSFQNHECYIRTGKSFFSL
;
A
#
# COMPACT_ATOMS: atom_id res chain seq x y z
N VAL A 1 19.89 -13.62 -25.15
CA VAL A 1 19.86 -14.49 -23.94
C VAL A 1 18.56 -15.31 -23.83
N PHE A 2 17.45 -14.85 -24.40
CA PHE A 2 16.22 -15.63 -24.51
C PHE A 2 15.86 -15.87 -25.98
N PHE A 3 16.35 -16.98 -26.55
CA PHE A 3 15.89 -17.46 -27.85
C PHE A 3 15.53 -18.93 -27.70
N GLY A 4 14.24 -19.22 -27.75
CA GLY A 4 13.72 -20.58 -27.68
C GLY A 4 12.21 -20.59 -27.47
N SER A 5 11.44 -20.44 -28.55
CA SER A 5 10.08 -21.00 -28.73
C SER A 5 9.21 -21.15 -27.47
N TRP A 6 8.89 -20.07 -26.75
CA TRP A 6 7.87 -20.08 -25.68
C TRP A 6 6.47 -19.70 -26.18
N GLY A 7 6.29 -19.54 -27.50
CA GLY A 7 5.05 -19.06 -28.11
C GLY A 7 3.87 -20.04 -28.16
N SER A 8 3.94 -21.18 -27.45
CA SER A 8 2.88 -22.19 -27.41
C SER A 8 2.33 -22.28 -25.98
N ALA A 9 1.05 -21.96 -25.80
CA ALA A 9 0.35 -22.03 -24.51
C ALA A 9 0.32 -23.45 -23.88
N ASN A 10 0.80 -24.48 -24.59
CA ASN A 10 0.73 -25.89 -24.18
C ASN A 10 2.09 -26.49 -23.76
N VAL A 11 3.18 -25.72 -23.72
CA VAL A 11 4.50 -26.23 -23.29
C VAL A 11 4.78 -25.82 -21.84
N PRO A 12 5.13 -26.74 -20.94
CA PRO A 12 5.44 -26.40 -19.55
C PRO A 12 6.68 -25.49 -19.49
N ILE A 13 6.58 -24.42 -18.70
CA ILE A 13 7.67 -23.45 -18.51
C ILE A 13 8.86 -24.18 -17.85
N PRO A 14 10.07 -24.13 -18.42
CA PRO A 14 11.26 -24.73 -17.83
C PRO A 14 11.75 -23.86 -16.67
N TRP A 15 11.01 -23.88 -15.56
CA TRP A 15 11.10 -22.89 -14.48
C TRP A 15 12.53 -22.65 -13.99
N LYS A 16 13.37 -23.69 -13.90
CA LYS A 16 14.76 -23.57 -13.42
C LYS A 16 15.63 -22.75 -14.37
N GLU A 17 15.51 -22.97 -15.67
CA GLU A 17 16.26 -22.21 -16.67
C GLU A 17 15.78 -20.77 -16.73
N VAL A 18 14.46 -20.57 -16.65
CA VAL A 18 13.85 -19.23 -16.63
C VAL A 18 14.31 -18.46 -15.40
N GLU A 19 14.19 -19.05 -14.22
CA GLU A 19 14.59 -18.45 -12.94
C GLU A 19 16.06 -18.07 -12.95
N THR A 20 16.96 -18.97 -13.37
CA THR A 20 18.41 -18.68 -13.37
C THR A 20 18.75 -17.51 -14.29
N LYS A 21 18.07 -17.39 -15.43
CA LYS A 21 18.25 -16.26 -16.35
C LYS A 21 17.69 -14.96 -15.78
N LEU A 22 16.53 -14.99 -15.12
CA LEU A 22 15.95 -13.83 -14.44
C LEU A 22 16.82 -13.37 -13.28
N PHE A 23 17.33 -14.31 -12.47
CA PHE A 23 18.25 -14.02 -11.38
C PHE A 23 19.53 -13.33 -11.89
N ALA A 24 20.16 -13.90 -12.92
CA ALA A 24 21.35 -13.29 -13.53
C ALA A 24 21.05 -11.88 -14.06
N LEU A 25 19.91 -11.69 -14.71
CA LEU A 25 19.48 -10.39 -15.23
C LEU A 25 19.23 -9.35 -14.11
N ASN A 26 18.68 -9.77 -12.98
CA ASN A 26 18.48 -8.90 -11.82
C ASN A 26 19.81 -8.49 -11.16
N VAL A 27 20.74 -9.44 -11.00
CA VAL A 27 22.06 -9.19 -10.38
C VAL A 27 22.88 -8.15 -11.14
N VAL A 28 22.77 -8.11 -12.46
CA VAL A 28 23.52 -7.15 -13.30
C VAL A 28 22.77 -5.85 -13.57
N SER A 29 21.59 -5.65 -12.97
CA SER A 29 20.69 -4.55 -13.32
C SER A 29 21.33 -3.17 -13.17
N GLU A 30 22.03 -2.90 -12.08
CA GLU A 30 22.69 -1.60 -11.87
C GLU A 30 23.73 -1.30 -12.95
N VAL A 31 24.53 -2.30 -13.36
CA VAL A 31 25.56 -2.16 -14.39
C VAL A 31 24.92 -1.88 -15.75
N VAL A 32 23.88 -2.65 -16.10
CA VAL A 32 23.16 -2.48 -17.37
C VAL A 32 22.50 -1.10 -17.46
N LEU A 33 21.87 -0.65 -16.37
CA LEU A 33 21.23 0.67 -16.32
C LEU A 33 22.24 1.82 -16.44
N GLN A 34 23.47 1.66 -15.92
CA GLN A 34 24.53 2.67 -16.03
C GLN A 34 25.16 2.73 -17.42
N GLU A 35 25.34 1.59 -18.08
CA GLU A 35 25.94 1.52 -19.41
C GLU A 35 25.01 2.04 -20.52
N GLY A 36 23.71 2.16 -20.25
CA GLY A 36 22.74 2.82 -21.11
C GLY A 36 22.45 2.12 -22.45
N GLN A 37 22.86 0.86 -22.60
CA GLN A 37 22.56 0.08 -23.80
C GLN A 37 21.07 -0.27 -23.84
N ALA A 38 20.41 0.00 -24.97
CA ALA A 38 19.00 -0.36 -25.16
C ALA A 38 18.81 -1.88 -25.03
N PHE A 39 18.04 -2.29 -24.03
CA PHE A 39 17.66 -3.68 -23.81
C PHE A 39 16.22 -3.90 -24.26
N ASP A 40 15.98 -4.95 -25.04
CA ASP A 40 14.62 -5.32 -25.45
C ASP A 40 13.92 -6.14 -24.36
N PHE A 41 12.89 -5.55 -23.74
CA PHE A 41 12.06 -6.20 -22.71
C PHE A 41 10.89 -7.00 -23.28
N SER A 42 10.77 -7.15 -24.60
CA SER A 42 9.67 -7.88 -25.25
C SER A 42 9.46 -9.28 -24.66
N VAL A 43 10.53 -10.02 -24.41
CA VAL A 43 10.47 -11.37 -23.82
C VAL A 43 10.02 -11.35 -22.37
N ILE A 44 10.48 -10.37 -21.59
CA ILE A 44 10.05 -10.19 -20.19
C ILE A 44 8.55 -9.89 -20.15
N MET A 45 8.08 -9.00 -21.01
CA MET A 45 6.66 -8.65 -21.10
C MET A 45 5.80 -9.79 -21.65
N GLN A 46 6.33 -10.61 -22.55
CA GLN A 46 5.66 -11.82 -23.00
C GLN A 46 5.50 -12.83 -21.85
N LEU A 47 6.53 -12.99 -21.02
CA LEU A 47 6.46 -13.86 -19.84
C LEU A 47 5.43 -13.32 -18.83
N VAL A 48 5.39 -12.01 -18.60
CA VAL A 48 4.35 -11.34 -17.79
C VAL A 48 2.96 -11.65 -18.36
N ALA A 49 2.76 -11.50 -19.67
CA ALA A 49 1.47 -11.76 -20.30
C ALA A 49 1.03 -13.23 -20.13
N VAL A 50 1.94 -14.18 -20.34
CA VAL A 50 1.67 -15.61 -20.14
C VAL A 50 1.27 -15.89 -18.70
N LEU A 51 2.07 -15.42 -17.73
CA LEU A 51 1.84 -15.69 -16.31
C LEU A 51 0.59 -14.97 -15.78
N SER A 52 0.27 -13.78 -16.30
CA SER A 52 -0.94 -13.04 -15.94
C SER A 52 -2.24 -13.72 -16.43
N ALA A 53 -2.15 -14.52 -17.48
CA ALA A 53 -3.28 -15.25 -18.05
C ALA A 53 -3.43 -16.66 -17.44
N SER A 54 -2.39 -17.20 -16.82
CA SER A 54 -2.42 -18.51 -16.15
C SER A 54 -3.34 -18.48 -14.93
N ARG A 55 -4.10 -19.55 -14.69
CA ARG A 55 -4.93 -19.66 -13.48
C ARG A 55 -4.04 -19.96 -12.27
N SER A 56 -4.39 -19.43 -11.10
CA SER A 56 -3.69 -19.71 -9.83
C SER A 56 -3.56 -21.22 -9.55
N GLU A 57 -4.50 -22.05 -9.98
CA GLU A 57 -4.44 -23.51 -9.81
C GLU A 57 -3.37 -24.22 -10.68
N GLU A 58 -2.92 -23.59 -11.76
CA GLU A 58 -1.85 -24.08 -12.65
C GLU A 58 -0.46 -23.67 -12.13
N LEU A 59 -0.40 -22.62 -11.30
CA LEU A 59 0.79 -22.11 -10.65
C LEU A 59 1.08 -22.91 -9.38
N LYS A 60 1.44 -24.18 -9.51
CA LYS A 60 1.83 -25.03 -8.38
C LYS A 60 3.34 -25.18 -8.29
N GLY A 61 3.85 -25.19 -7.06
CA GLY A 61 5.24 -25.53 -6.74
C GLY A 61 6.22 -24.40 -7.05
N PHE A 62 7.27 -24.71 -7.82
CA PHE A 62 8.40 -23.79 -8.03
C PHE A 62 8.10 -22.58 -8.92
N MET A 63 6.90 -22.49 -9.50
CA MET A 63 6.48 -21.33 -10.30
C MET A 63 6.43 -20.03 -9.49
N HIS A 64 6.19 -20.08 -8.16
CA HIS A 64 6.26 -18.89 -7.32
C HIS A 64 7.69 -18.29 -7.25
N ILE A 65 8.72 -19.11 -7.47
CA ILE A 65 10.12 -18.64 -7.55
C ILE A 65 10.36 -17.87 -8.86
N VAL A 66 9.74 -18.31 -9.95
CA VAL A 66 9.75 -17.58 -11.23
C VAL A 66 9.01 -16.25 -11.07
N TYR A 67 7.85 -16.25 -10.40
CA TYR A 67 7.11 -15.02 -10.07
C TYR A 67 7.96 -14.02 -9.29
N ARG A 68 8.59 -14.46 -8.20
CA ARG A 68 9.48 -13.63 -7.41
C ARG A 68 10.62 -13.05 -8.26
N SER A 69 11.34 -13.89 -8.98
CA SER A 69 12.52 -13.48 -9.77
C SER A 69 12.13 -12.55 -10.93
N LEU A 70 10.95 -12.77 -11.53
CA LEU A 70 10.43 -11.89 -12.56
C LEU A 70 10.01 -10.54 -11.98
N ALA A 71 9.39 -10.52 -10.80
CA ALA A 71 9.07 -9.30 -10.09
C ALA A 71 10.32 -8.50 -9.72
N ASP A 72 11.40 -9.17 -9.27
CA ASP A 72 12.68 -8.51 -8.99
C ASP A 72 13.24 -7.82 -10.25
N VAL A 73 13.21 -8.51 -11.40
CA VAL A 73 13.60 -7.91 -12.70
C VAL A 73 12.69 -6.72 -13.05
N ILE A 74 11.37 -6.87 -12.94
CA ILE A 74 10.42 -5.79 -13.24
C ILE A 74 10.71 -4.57 -12.37
N GLY A 75 10.94 -4.78 -11.07
CA GLY A 75 11.26 -3.70 -10.15
C GLY A 75 12.59 -3.03 -10.51
N SER A 76 13.64 -3.80 -10.75
CA SER A 76 14.97 -3.27 -11.06
C SER A 76 15.02 -2.50 -12.37
N TYR A 77 14.24 -2.90 -13.38
CA TYR A 77 14.20 -2.25 -14.70
C TYR A 77 12.95 -1.39 -14.95
N SER A 78 12.21 -1.06 -13.89
CA SER A 78 10.94 -0.29 -13.91
C SER A 78 10.98 0.93 -14.82
N LYS A 79 11.96 1.83 -14.65
CA LYS A 79 12.18 3.00 -15.54
C LYS A 79 12.21 2.67 -17.02
N TRP A 80 12.92 1.61 -17.41
CA TRP A 80 13.05 1.22 -18.80
C TRP A 80 11.75 0.58 -19.30
N ILE A 81 11.16 -0.31 -18.51
CA ILE A 81 9.87 -0.95 -18.83
C ILE A 81 8.78 0.13 -19.06
N SER A 82 8.73 1.15 -18.21
CA SER A 82 7.80 2.29 -18.34
C SER A 82 8.03 3.10 -19.61
N ALA A 83 9.29 3.27 -20.03
CA ALA A 83 9.63 4.00 -21.25
C ALA A 83 9.15 3.30 -22.54
N PHE A 84 9.00 1.98 -22.52
CA PHE A 84 8.52 1.20 -23.67
C PHE A 84 6.99 1.21 -23.86
N GLN A 85 6.24 2.00 -23.08
CA GLN A 85 4.78 2.17 -23.18
C GLN A 85 4.02 0.84 -23.34
N THR A 86 4.32 -0.13 -22.48
CA THR A 86 3.69 -1.45 -22.51
C THR A 86 2.28 -1.41 -21.93
N ASN A 87 1.40 -2.34 -22.31
CA ASN A 87 0.10 -2.49 -21.68
C ASN A 87 0.26 -2.74 -20.16
N ALA A 88 -0.17 -1.79 -19.32
CA ALA A 88 -0.01 -1.85 -17.87
C ALA A 88 -0.83 -2.98 -17.24
N ARG A 89 -1.94 -3.38 -17.89
CA ARG A 89 -2.89 -4.33 -17.33
C ARG A 89 -2.29 -5.73 -17.06
N PRO A 90 -1.63 -6.41 -18.02
CA PRO A 90 -0.94 -7.68 -17.74
C PRO A 90 0.06 -7.58 -16.59
N LEU A 91 0.78 -6.47 -16.48
CA LEU A 91 1.75 -6.24 -15.43
C LEU A 91 1.08 -6.13 -14.06
N LEU A 92 0.03 -5.31 -13.95
CA LEU A 92 -0.73 -5.15 -12.71
C LEU A 92 -1.40 -6.47 -12.28
N LEU A 93 -1.95 -7.24 -13.22
CA LEU A 93 -2.56 -8.54 -12.93
C LEU A 93 -1.53 -9.57 -12.46
N PHE A 94 -0.36 -9.61 -13.12
CA PHE A 94 0.76 -10.45 -12.70
C PHE A 94 1.22 -10.12 -11.27
N LEU A 95 1.43 -8.83 -10.97
CA LEU A 95 1.84 -8.38 -9.64
C LEU A 95 0.75 -8.68 -8.60
N ALA A 96 -0.52 -8.46 -8.93
CA ALA A 96 -1.64 -8.76 -8.04
C ALA A 96 -1.72 -10.25 -7.64
N ALA A 97 -1.46 -11.14 -8.61
CA ALA A 97 -1.37 -12.57 -8.36
C ALA A 97 -0.19 -12.90 -7.46
N GLY A 98 1.00 -12.38 -7.77
CA GLY A 98 2.22 -12.62 -6.98
C GLY A 98 2.20 -12.05 -5.56
N ILE A 99 1.50 -10.92 -5.33
CA ILE A 99 1.26 -10.35 -3.99
C ILE A 99 0.48 -11.32 -3.10
N SER A 100 -0.40 -12.13 -3.68
CA SER A 100 -1.24 -13.07 -2.93
C SER A 100 -0.46 -14.31 -2.44
N GLU A 101 0.79 -14.47 -2.87
CA GLU A 101 1.61 -15.65 -2.62
C GLU A 101 2.80 -15.31 -1.71
N ALA A 102 2.94 -16.03 -0.59
CA ALA A 102 3.93 -15.72 0.44
C ALA A 102 5.38 -15.66 -0.08
N VAL A 103 5.73 -16.47 -1.08
CA VAL A 103 7.11 -16.54 -1.64
C VAL A 103 7.45 -15.33 -2.50
N SER A 104 6.46 -14.72 -3.16
CA SER A 104 6.65 -13.61 -4.10
C SER A 104 6.09 -12.28 -3.62
N SER A 105 5.34 -12.26 -2.50
CA SER A 105 4.65 -11.08 -1.97
C SER A 105 5.53 -9.83 -1.94
N ASN A 106 6.67 -9.93 -1.25
CA ASN A 106 7.60 -8.82 -1.09
C ASN A 106 8.15 -8.28 -2.42
N ALA A 107 8.65 -9.18 -3.28
CA ALA A 107 9.19 -8.79 -4.59
C ALA A 107 8.12 -8.15 -5.48
N CYS A 108 6.89 -8.67 -5.45
CA CYS A 108 5.77 -8.11 -6.22
C CYS A 108 5.26 -6.79 -5.64
N ALA A 109 5.22 -6.61 -4.32
CA ALA A 109 4.87 -5.34 -3.67
C ALA A 109 5.90 -4.25 -4.02
N SER A 110 7.19 -4.58 -3.93
CA SER A 110 8.29 -3.67 -4.26
C SER A 110 8.31 -3.32 -5.75
N ALA A 111 8.09 -4.30 -6.63
CA ALA A 111 7.95 -4.06 -8.05
C ALA A 111 6.73 -3.20 -8.39
N LEU A 112 5.59 -3.41 -7.72
CA LEU A 112 4.40 -2.57 -7.88
C LEU A 112 4.70 -1.12 -7.49
N ARG A 113 5.36 -0.88 -6.35
CA ARG A 113 5.78 0.47 -5.94
C ARG A 113 6.64 1.14 -7.00
N LYS A 114 7.72 0.49 -7.45
CA LYS A 114 8.64 1.06 -8.44
C LYS A 114 7.95 1.36 -9.78
N ILE A 115 7.07 0.48 -10.23
CA ILE A 115 6.27 0.71 -11.44
C ILE A 115 5.30 1.88 -11.24
N CYS A 116 4.66 2.01 -10.08
CA CYS A 116 3.81 3.16 -9.78
C CYS A 116 4.60 4.47 -9.77
N GLU A 117 5.83 4.47 -9.23
CA GLU A 117 6.74 5.62 -9.21
C GLU A 117 7.18 6.04 -10.63
N ASP A 118 7.60 5.06 -11.45
CA ASP A 118 8.19 5.33 -12.76
C ASP A 118 7.17 5.41 -13.91
N ALA A 119 5.95 4.87 -13.74
CA ALA A 119 4.93 4.74 -14.79
C ALA A 119 3.59 5.39 -14.44
N SER A 120 3.56 6.38 -13.54
CA SER A 120 2.31 6.96 -13.02
C SER A 120 1.31 7.37 -14.10
N ALA A 121 1.77 8.00 -15.19
CA ALA A 121 0.92 8.43 -16.30
C ALA A 121 0.27 7.28 -17.08
N LEU A 122 0.92 6.12 -17.15
CA LEU A 122 0.38 4.91 -17.80
C LEU A 122 -0.69 4.22 -16.94
N ILE A 123 -0.59 4.38 -15.63
CA ILE A 123 -1.43 3.67 -14.65
C ILE A 123 -2.69 4.46 -14.31
N ASP A 124 -2.73 5.77 -14.56
CA ASP A 124 -3.90 6.65 -14.37
C ASP A 124 -5.07 6.35 -15.35
N GLU A 125 -4.95 5.34 -16.20
CA GLU A 125 -6.08 4.88 -17.03
C GLU A 125 -7.17 4.22 -16.16
N PRO A 126 -8.48 4.46 -16.44
CA PRO A 126 -9.57 3.96 -15.61
C PRO A 126 -9.57 2.44 -15.35
N SER A 127 -9.22 1.64 -16.35
CA SER A 127 -9.15 0.18 -16.19
C SER A 127 -8.02 -0.28 -15.28
N ASN A 128 -6.92 0.49 -15.22
CA ASN A 128 -5.77 0.19 -14.38
C ASN A 128 -6.04 0.62 -12.93
N LEU A 129 -6.70 1.76 -12.74
CA LEU A 129 -7.20 2.20 -11.43
C LEU A 129 -8.13 1.16 -10.78
N GLU A 130 -9.05 0.56 -11.56
CA GLU A 130 -9.91 -0.50 -11.03
C GLU A 130 -9.13 -1.75 -10.58
N ILE A 131 -8.05 -2.11 -11.28
CA ILE A 131 -7.18 -3.22 -10.86
C ILE A 131 -6.45 -2.86 -9.55
N LEU A 132 -5.94 -1.63 -9.43
CA LEU A 132 -5.31 -1.17 -8.20
C LEU A 132 -6.28 -1.20 -7.01
N MET A 133 -7.52 -0.76 -7.21
CA MET A 133 -8.53 -0.82 -6.15
C MET A 133 -8.86 -2.26 -5.78
N TRP A 134 -8.97 -3.17 -6.75
CA TRP A 134 -9.16 -4.59 -6.47
C TRP A 134 -8.01 -5.20 -5.66
N ILE A 135 -6.76 -4.78 -5.92
CA ILE A 135 -5.59 -5.18 -5.11
C ILE A 135 -5.75 -4.66 -3.67
N GLY A 136 -6.01 -3.36 -3.51
CA GLY A 136 -6.13 -2.70 -2.21
C GLY A 136 -7.25 -3.26 -1.34
N GLU A 137 -8.44 -3.47 -1.91
CA GLU A 137 -9.60 -4.03 -1.22
C GLU A 137 -9.37 -5.47 -0.74
N ALA A 138 -8.52 -6.22 -1.45
CA ALA A 138 -8.24 -7.61 -1.11
C ALA A 138 -7.21 -7.77 0.03
N LEU A 139 -6.52 -6.70 0.44
CA LEU A 139 -5.47 -6.73 1.47
C LEU A 139 -5.96 -7.30 2.81
N GLU A 140 -7.19 -6.98 3.21
CA GLU A 140 -7.79 -7.48 4.46
C GLU A 140 -7.86 -9.02 4.51
N LYS A 141 -8.01 -9.66 3.34
CA LYS A 141 -8.13 -11.13 3.24
C LYS A 141 -6.77 -11.81 3.08
N ARG A 142 -5.77 -11.11 2.53
CA ARG A 142 -4.50 -11.69 2.07
C ARG A 142 -3.46 -11.90 3.18
N HIS A 143 -3.69 -11.41 4.41
CA HIS A 143 -2.81 -11.62 5.59
C HIS A 143 -1.31 -11.39 5.29
N LEU A 144 -1.00 -10.34 4.53
CA LEU A 144 0.37 -10.03 4.14
C LEU A 144 1.23 -9.61 5.36
N PRO A 145 2.55 -9.76 5.31
CA PRO A 145 3.45 -9.00 6.17
C PRO A 145 3.09 -7.52 6.13
N LEU A 146 3.21 -6.82 7.27
CA LEU A 146 2.80 -5.41 7.35
C LEU A 146 3.62 -4.53 6.39
N GLU A 147 4.92 -4.81 6.24
CA GLU A 147 5.81 -4.08 5.34
C GLU A 147 5.34 -4.16 3.88
N ASP A 148 5.04 -5.38 3.40
CA ASP A 148 4.52 -5.60 2.04
C ASP A 148 3.17 -4.90 1.82
N GLU A 149 2.29 -4.92 2.82
CA GLU A 149 1.02 -4.21 2.77
C GLU A 149 1.21 -2.69 2.65
N GLU A 150 2.12 -2.11 3.42
CA GLU A 150 2.43 -0.69 3.35
C GLU A 150 3.06 -0.31 2.00
N GLU A 151 3.90 -1.16 1.40
CA GLU A 151 4.41 -0.93 0.05
C GLU A 151 3.28 -0.90 -0.99
N VAL A 152 2.34 -1.83 -0.93
CA VAL A 152 1.19 -1.88 -1.84
C VAL A 152 0.29 -0.65 -1.65
N VAL A 153 -0.05 -0.30 -0.41
CA VAL A 153 -0.88 0.88 -0.13
C VAL A 153 -0.18 2.17 -0.55
N GLY A 154 1.13 2.28 -0.32
CA GLY A 154 1.94 3.43 -0.76
C GLY A 154 1.93 3.57 -2.29
N ALA A 155 2.15 2.47 -3.01
CA ALA A 155 2.10 2.44 -4.47
C ALA A 155 0.76 2.91 -5.04
N ILE A 156 -0.35 2.39 -4.50
CA ILE A 156 -1.70 2.79 -4.90
C ILE A 156 -1.93 4.27 -4.58
N SER A 157 -1.56 4.71 -3.37
CA SER A 157 -1.75 6.09 -2.92
C SER A 157 -1.00 7.09 -3.78
N LEU A 158 0.21 6.75 -4.23
CA LEU A 158 0.99 7.57 -5.15
C LEU A 158 0.24 7.81 -6.47
N ILE A 159 -0.32 6.76 -7.08
CA ILE A 159 -1.13 6.88 -8.30
C ILE A 159 -2.40 7.69 -8.04
N LEU A 160 -3.10 7.41 -6.94
CA LEU A 160 -4.29 8.19 -6.59
C LEU A 160 -3.96 9.67 -6.38
N GLY A 161 -2.76 9.99 -5.89
CA GLY A 161 -2.24 11.35 -5.75
C GLY A 161 -2.10 12.09 -7.08
N SER A 162 -1.78 11.39 -8.18
CA SER A 162 -1.65 11.98 -9.51
C SER A 162 -2.97 12.11 -10.28
N VAL A 163 -4.05 11.49 -9.81
CA VAL A 163 -5.39 11.60 -10.42
C VAL A 163 -5.85 13.07 -10.44
N SER A 164 -6.08 13.58 -11.65
CA SER A 164 -6.47 14.99 -11.87
C SER A 164 -7.91 15.29 -11.44
N ASN A 165 -8.84 14.33 -11.62
CA ASN A 165 -10.22 14.49 -11.21
C ASN A 165 -10.35 14.35 -9.68
N LYS A 166 -10.62 15.47 -8.99
CA LYS A 166 -10.71 15.54 -7.53
C LYS A 166 -11.80 14.64 -6.94
N GLU A 167 -12.98 14.60 -7.57
CA GLU A 167 -14.10 13.78 -7.10
C GLU A 167 -13.76 12.29 -7.21
N LEU A 168 -13.24 11.87 -8.37
CA LEU A 168 -12.79 10.50 -8.58
C LEU A 168 -11.70 10.11 -7.57
N LYS A 169 -10.69 10.96 -7.39
CA LYS A 169 -9.61 10.76 -6.42
C LYS A 169 -10.14 10.56 -5.00
N ASN A 170 -11.04 11.42 -4.54
CA ASN A 170 -11.64 11.32 -3.20
C ASN A 170 -12.45 10.03 -3.05
N ASN A 171 -13.20 9.64 -4.08
CA ASN A 171 -13.96 8.40 -4.09
C ASN A 171 -13.04 7.17 -4.03
N LEU A 172 -11.95 7.15 -4.80
CA LEU A 172 -10.98 6.05 -4.80
C LEU A 172 -10.22 5.95 -3.47
N LEU A 173 -9.82 7.08 -2.87
CA LEU A 173 -9.21 7.12 -1.54
C LEU A 173 -10.16 6.59 -0.46
N ALA A 174 -11.44 6.98 -0.51
CA ALA A 174 -12.47 6.45 0.38
C ALA A 174 -12.67 4.94 0.20
N ARG A 175 -12.63 4.45 -1.05
CA ARG A 175 -12.74 3.03 -1.38
C ARG A 175 -11.57 2.22 -0.82
N LEU A 176 -10.34 2.71 -1.03
CA LEU A 176 -9.10 2.09 -0.51
C LEU A 176 -9.10 1.97 1.02
N LEU A 177 -9.62 2.98 1.72
CA LEU A 177 -9.65 3.03 3.18
C LEU A 177 -10.93 2.46 3.81
N SER A 178 -11.92 2.04 3.02
CA SER A 178 -13.23 1.59 3.49
C SER A 178 -13.17 0.50 4.57
N SER A 179 -12.40 -0.56 4.32
CA SER A 179 -12.18 -1.66 5.27
C SER A 179 -11.49 -1.21 6.56
N SER A 180 -10.64 -0.19 6.46
CA SER A 180 -9.91 0.38 7.59
C SER A 180 -10.85 1.19 8.48
N TYR A 181 -11.75 1.99 7.89
CA TYR A 181 -12.81 2.68 8.63
C TYR A 181 -13.75 1.69 9.31
N GLU A 182 -14.17 0.63 8.62
CA GLU A 182 -15.05 -0.40 9.20
C GLU A 182 -14.39 -1.12 10.38
N ALA A 183 -13.11 -1.48 10.26
CA ALA A 183 -12.37 -2.16 11.31
C ALA A 183 -12.25 -1.32 12.59
N ILE A 184 -11.98 -0.02 12.45
CA ILE A 184 -11.89 0.88 13.61
C ILE A 184 -13.30 1.19 14.16
N GLY A 185 -14.30 1.35 13.28
CA GLY A 185 -15.71 1.53 13.66
C GLY A 185 -16.20 0.44 14.62
N LYS A 186 -15.87 -0.83 14.34
CA LYS A 186 -16.20 -1.98 15.19
C LYS A 186 -15.70 -1.86 16.64
N LEU A 187 -14.62 -1.11 16.89
CA LEU A 187 -14.10 -0.83 18.24
C LEU A 187 -14.81 0.33 18.91
N ILE A 188 -15.05 1.42 18.18
CA ILE A 188 -15.53 2.68 18.77
C ILE A 188 -17.06 2.80 18.83
N ASP A 189 -17.79 1.95 18.11
CA ASP A 189 -19.25 1.90 18.14
C ASP A 189 -19.72 1.17 19.40
N GLY A 190 -20.38 1.92 20.30
CA GLY A 190 -20.58 1.59 21.71
C GLY A 190 -21.38 0.33 22.05
N ASP A 191 -22.00 -0.33 21.08
CA ASP A 191 -22.77 -1.57 21.31
C ASP A 191 -21.88 -2.81 21.49
N ASN A 192 -20.58 -2.72 21.15
CA ASN A 192 -19.68 -3.87 21.13
C ASN A 192 -18.83 -4.06 22.40
N ASN A 193 -18.73 -3.07 23.29
CA ASN A 193 -17.80 -3.15 24.43
C ASN A 193 -18.10 -4.35 25.35
N HIS A 194 -19.37 -4.63 25.64
CA HIS A 194 -19.75 -5.76 26.48
C HIS A 194 -19.69 -7.11 25.74
N SER A 195 -19.90 -7.14 24.41
CA SER A 195 -19.92 -8.39 23.63
C SER A 195 -18.51 -8.87 23.25
N LEU A 196 -17.56 -7.95 23.03
CA LEU A 196 -16.16 -8.25 22.70
C LEU A 196 -15.40 -8.88 23.88
N ILE A 197 -15.72 -8.47 25.11
CA ILE A 197 -15.15 -9.02 26.34
C ILE A 197 -15.50 -10.51 26.49
N HIS A 198 -16.64 -10.97 25.95
CA HIS A 198 -17.06 -12.37 26.01
C HIS A 198 -16.42 -13.26 24.94
N ASN A 199 -15.70 -12.70 23.95
CA ASN A 199 -14.98 -13.49 22.94
C ASN A 199 -13.58 -12.90 22.64
N PRO A 200 -12.55 -13.32 23.41
CA PRO A 200 -11.18 -12.81 23.25
C PRO A 200 -10.58 -12.99 21.86
N ALA A 201 -10.97 -14.05 21.13
CA ALA A 201 -10.46 -14.31 19.78
C ALA A 201 -10.99 -13.29 18.78
N THR A 202 -12.31 -13.02 18.80
CA THR A 202 -12.94 -12.00 17.97
C THR A 202 -12.39 -10.61 18.29
N TYR A 203 -12.21 -10.29 19.57
CA TYR A 203 -11.62 -9.02 19.98
C TYR A 203 -10.18 -8.84 19.48
N THR A 204 -9.35 -9.87 19.60
CA THR A 204 -7.96 -9.84 19.09
C THR A 204 -7.92 -9.64 17.57
N GLN A 205 -8.83 -10.29 16.84
CA GLN A 205 -8.94 -10.12 15.39
C GLN A 205 -9.34 -8.69 15.02
N ILE A 206 -10.33 -8.10 15.72
CA ILE A 206 -10.77 -6.72 15.47
C ILE A 206 -9.66 -5.73 15.80
N LEU A 207 -8.95 -5.91 16.94
CA LEU A 207 -7.78 -5.10 17.28
C LEU A 207 -6.69 -5.16 16.21
N SER A 208 -6.40 -6.36 15.69
CA SER A 208 -5.43 -6.56 14.62
C SER A 208 -5.85 -5.83 13.34
N SER A 209 -7.10 -6.03 12.89
CA SER A 209 -7.65 -5.33 11.72
C SER A 209 -7.65 -3.81 11.89
N ALA A 210 -8.03 -3.29 13.05
CA ALA A 210 -8.00 -1.84 13.32
C ALA A 210 -6.57 -1.29 13.33
N THR A 211 -5.63 -2.02 13.95
CA THR A 211 -4.20 -1.67 13.95
C THR A 211 -3.64 -1.58 12.53
N ARG A 212 -3.92 -2.59 11.69
CA ARG A 212 -3.53 -2.58 10.28
C ARG A 212 -4.21 -1.45 9.52
N GLY A 213 -5.50 -1.22 9.76
CA GLY A 213 -6.25 -0.10 9.17
C GLY A 213 -5.60 1.26 9.45
N LEU A 214 -5.11 1.49 10.67
CA LEU A 214 -4.37 2.72 11.02
C LEU A 214 -3.04 2.83 10.27
N TYR A 215 -2.28 1.73 10.13
CA TYR A 215 -1.07 1.72 9.30
C TYR A 215 -1.35 2.07 7.83
N ARG A 216 -2.43 1.51 7.25
CA ARG A 216 -2.86 1.86 5.89
C ARG A 216 -3.22 3.34 5.79
N MET A 217 -4.00 3.89 6.72
CA MET A 217 -4.36 5.31 6.74
C MET A 217 -3.13 6.22 6.83
N GLY A 218 -2.19 5.91 7.73
CA GLY A 218 -0.93 6.64 7.84
C GLY A 218 -0.13 6.62 6.54
N THR A 219 -0.04 5.46 5.90
CA THR A 219 0.65 5.28 4.60
C THR A 219 -0.03 6.06 3.49
N VAL A 220 -1.37 6.11 3.45
CA VAL A 220 -2.09 6.97 2.50
C VAL A 220 -1.71 8.43 2.69
N PHE A 221 -1.74 8.93 3.94
CA PHE A 221 -1.35 10.32 4.21
C PHE A 221 0.06 10.62 3.71
N SER A 222 1.04 9.75 4.00
CA SER A 222 2.46 10.00 3.67
C SER A 222 2.77 10.06 2.17
N HIS A 223 1.88 9.54 1.31
CA HIS A 223 2.07 9.50 -0.14
C HIS A 223 1.20 10.52 -0.88
N LEU A 224 0.30 11.22 -0.18
CA LEU A 224 -0.46 12.31 -0.77
C LEU A 224 0.40 13.58 -0.82
N PRO A 225 0.34 14.34 -1.93
CA PRO A 225 1.13 15.54 -2.08
C PRO A 225 0.72 16.60 -1.04
N VAL A 226 1.70 17.21 -0.39
CA VAL A 226 1.46 18.29 0.57
C VAL A 226 0.72 19.44 -0.13
N PRO A 227 -0.37 19.98 0.45
CA PRO A 227 -1.15 21.04 -0.16
C PRO A 227 -0.28 22.28 -0.40
N LEU A 228 -0.33 22.85 -1.60
CA LEU A 228 0.29 24.16 -1.83
C LEU A 228 -0.53 25.25 -1.11
N PRO A 229 0.12 26.26 -0.49
CA PRO A 229 -0.55 27.33 0.25
C PRO A 229 -1.59 28.13 -0.55
N THR A 230 -1.54 28.03 -1.88
CA THR A 230 -2.37 28.78 -2.84
C THR A 230 -3.68 28.09 -3.19
N ASN A 231 -3.88 26.83 -2.81
CA ASN A 231 -5.12 26.10 -3.13
C ASN A 231 -6.23 26.43 -2.11
N PRO A 232 -7.48 26.65 -2.56
CA PRO A 232 -8.61 26.83 -1.65
C PRO A 232 -8.79 25.58 -0.80
N ALA A 233 -8.79 25.75 0.53
CA ALA A 233 -8.78 24.67 1.53
C ALA A 233 -9.93 23.66 1.42
N GLY A 234 -11.03 24.00 0.74
CA GLY A 234 -12.20 23.12 0.59
C GLY A 234 -12.02 21.96 -0.40
N ASP A 235 -11.02 22.04 -1.28
CA ASP A 235 -10.87 21.13 -2.42
C ASP A 235 -9.71 20.14 -2.27
N ASP A 236 -8.99 20.17 -1.16
CA ASP A 236 -7.79 19.35 -0.96
C ASP A 236 -8.13 17.93 -0.47
N PRO A 237 -7.65 16.86 -1.13
CA PRO A 237 -7.88 15.48 -0.72
C PRO A 237 -7.43 15.16 0.70
N ILE A 238 -6.32 15.76 1.16
CA ILE A 238 -5.81 15.57 2.52
C ILE A 238 -6.80 16.16 3.53
N PHE A 239 -7.38 17.32 3.21
CA PHE A 239 -8.39 17.92 4.08
C PHE A 239 -9.70 17.12 4.12
N ALA A 240 -10.14 16.59 2.99
CA ALA A 240 -11.29 15.68 2.94
C ALA A 240 -11.06 14.43 3.79
N LEU A 241 -9.87 13.83 3.72
CA LEU A 241 -9.48 12.69 4.54
C LEU A 241 -9.40 13.04 6.03
N LEU A 242 -8.77 14.16 6.39
CA LEU A 242 -8.66 14.63 7.78
C LEU A 242 -10.04 14.80 8.44
N ARG A 243 -11.02 15.33 7.71
CA ARG A 243 -12.39 15.54 8.22
C ARG A 243 -13.07 14.24 8.67
N VAL A 244 -12.76 13.13 8.02
CA VAL A 244 -13.29 11.80 8.39
C VAL A 244 -12.37 11.12 9.41
N PHE A 245 -11.05 11.23 9.20
CA PHE A 245 -10.03 10.59 10.01
C PHE A 245 -10.03 11.08 11.46
N TRP A 246 -10.02 12.40 11.70
CA TRP A 246 -9.86 12.94 13.05
C TRP A 246 -11.01 12.55 14.01
N PRO A 247 -12.30 12.73 13.68
CA PRO A 247 -13.38 12.36 14.62
C PRO A 247 -13.37 10.87 14.98
N MET A 248 -12.98 10.01 14.04
CA MET A 248 -12.84 8.57 14.28
C MET A 248 -11.65 8.28 15.22
N LEU A 249 -10.51 8.91 14.97
CA LEU A 249 -9.31 8.76 15.78
C LEU A 249 -9.49 9.34 17.19
N GLU A 250 -10.19 10.47 17.33
CA GLU A 250 -10.51 11.09 18.62
C GLU A 250 -11.36 10.15 19.48
N LYS A 251 -12.40 9.54 18.90
CA LYS A 251 -13.20 8.52 19.60
C LYS A 251 -12.35 7.33 20.03
N LEU A 252 -11.44 6.88 19.16
CA LEU A 252 -10.52 5.79 19.48
C LEU A 252 -9.60 6.17 20.65
N PHE A 253 -8.99 7.36 20.62
CA PHE A 253 -8.14 7.86 21.71
C PHE A 253 -8.88 7.99 23.04
N ARG A 254 -10.20 8.17 23.03
CA ARG A 254 -11.03 8.23 24.25
C ARG A 254 -11.53 6.86 24.72
N SER A 255 -11.26 5.80 23.97
CA SER A 255 -11.70 4.44 24.31
C SER A 255 -10.69 3.71 25.19
N GLU A 256 -11.17 2.71 25.93
CA GLU A 256 -10.33 1.83 26.76
C GLU A 256 -9.38 0.96 25.92
N HIS A 257 -9.65 0.78 24.61
CA HIS A 257 -8.82 0.00 23.70
C HIS A 257 -7.39 0.55 23.55
N MET A 258 -7.17 1.83 23.89
CA MET A 258 -5.86 2.48 23.89
C MET A 258 -4.91 1.95 24.98
N GLU A 259 -5.38 1.10 25.89
CA GLU A 259 -4.47 0.31 26.74
C GLU A 259 -3.60 -0.65 25.88
N ASN A 260 -4.06 -1.03 24.69
CA ASN A 260 -3.26 -1.83 23.79
C ASN A 260 -2.12 -0.99 23.16
N GLY A 261 -0.87 -1.36 23.46
CA GLY A 261 0.31 -0.64 22.96
C GLY A 261 0.50 -0.68 21.43
N ASN A 262 0.09 -1.75 20.76
CA ASN A 262 0.18 -1.86 19.29
C ASN A 262 -0.81 -0.91 18.61
N LEU A 263 -2.07 -0.91 19.09
CA LEU A 263 -3.10 0.01 18.62
C LEU A 263 -2.71 1.46 18.87
N SER A 264 -2.20 1.76 20.08
CA SER A 264 -1.68 3.10 20.44
C SER A 264 -0.58 3.56 19.50
N THR A 265 0.38 2.67 19.20
CA THR A 265 1.50 2.96 18.31
C THR A 265 1.03 3.23 16.89
N ALA A 266 0.10 2.42 16.38
CA ALA A 266 -0.47 2.60 15.04
C ALA A 266 -1.28 3.90 14.93
N ALA A 267 -2.11 4.22 15.93
CA ALA A 267 -2.88 5.47 15.98
C ALA A 267 -1.95 6.69 15.99
N CYS A 268 -0.92 6.66 16.84
CA CYS A 268 0.11 7.69 16.92
C CYS A 268 0.91 7.86 15.62
N ARG A 269 1.27 6.76 14.96
CA ARG A 269 1.95 6.80 13.66
C ARG A 269 1.06 7.41 12.59
N ALA A 270 -0.19 6.95 12.47
CA ALA A 270 -1.14 7.47 11.50
C ALA A 270 -1.36 8.98 11.69
N LEU A 271 -1.52 9.42 12.93
CA LEU A 271 -1.63 10.83 13.29
C LEU A 271 -0.37 11.63 12.92
N SER A 272 0.82 11.12 13.23
CA SER A 272 2.08 11.79 12.90
C SER A 272 2.22 12.01 11.39
N LEU A 273 1.89 11.01 10.58
CA LEU A 273 1.92 11.10 9.13
C LEU A 273 0.85 12.05 8.58
N ALA A 274 -0.34 12.05 9.18
CA ALA A 274 -1.39 13.03 8.86
C ALA A 274 -0.94 14.47 9.16
N ILE A 275 -0.32 14.73 10.31
CA ILE A 275 0.24 16.04 10.69
C ILE A 275 1.26 16.51 9.66
N GLN A 276 2.25 15.66 9.36
CA GLN A 276 3.34 15.98 8.42
C GLN A 276 2.82 16.29 7.02
N SER A 277 1.82 15.54 6.56
CA SER A 277 1.29 15.68 5.20
C SER A 277 0.32 16.86 5.05
N SER A 278 -0.34 17.26 6.14
CA SER A 278 -1.36 18.31 6.13
C SER A 278 -0.80 19.73 6.30
N GLY A 279 0.42 19.86 6.82
CA GLY A 279 1.06 21.16 7.07
C GLY A 279 0.15 22.12 7.86
N GLN A 280 0.09 23.38 7.43
CA GLN A 280 -0.67 24.44 8.11
C GLN A 280 -2.17 24.16 8.24
N HIS A 281 -2.74 23.27 7.42
CA HIS A 281 -4.15 22.88 7.53
C HIS A 281 -4.46 22.11 8.82
N PHE A 282 -3.45 21.55 9.49
CA PHE A 282 -3.62 20.83 10.74
C PHE A 282 -3.77 21.75 11.97
N VAL A 283 -3.41 23.04 11.85
CA VAL A 283 -3.36 23.98 12.99
C VAL A 283 -4.71 24.09 13.73
N THR A 284 -5.83 23.94 13.03
CA THR A 284 -7.17 24.02 13.63
C THR A 284 -7.50 22.82 14.54
N LEU A 285 -6.86 21.67 14.32
CA LEU A 285 -7.04 20.46 15.12
C LEU A 285 -6.04 20.36 16.28
N LEU A 286 -4.97 21.15 16.24
CA LEU A 286 -3.85 21.07 17.17
C LEU A 286 -4.26 21.06 18.65
N PRO A 287 -5.15 21.95 19.14
CA PRO A 287 -5.52 21.95 20.56
C PRO A 287 -6.20 20.65 21.00
N GLN A 288 -7.11 20.12 20.17
CA GLN A 288 -7.85 18.89 20.48
C GLN A 288 -6.93 17.66 20.47
N VAL A 289 -5.97 17.66 19.54
CA VAL A 289 -5.00 16.57 19.40
C VAL A 289 -4.04 16.54 20.59
N LEU A 290 -3.52 17.71 20.98
CA LEU A 290 -2.63 17.82 22.15
C LEU A 290 -3.34 17.39 23.44
N ASP A 291 -4.60 17.77 23.61
CA ASP A 291 -5.42 17.35 24.76
C ASP A 291 -5.59 15.81 24.79
N CYS A 292 -5.91 15.19 23.64
CA CYS A 292 -6.03 13.73 23.54
C CYS A 292 -4.72 13.00 23.84
N LEU A 293 -3.60 13.46 23.26
CA LEU A 293 -2.28 12.85 23.47
C LEU A 293 -1.81 13.01 24.93
N SER A 294 -2.01 14.18 25.52
CA SER A 294 -1.66 14.45 26.92
C SER A 294 -2.46 13.57 27.86
N THR A 295 -3.78 13.50 27.67
CA THR A 295 -4.68 12.67 28.49
C THR A 295 -4.28 11.20 28.40
N ASN A 296 -4.05 10.69 27.19
CA ASN A 296 -3.63 9.29 27.00
C ASN A 296 -2.24 9.01 27.57
N PHE A 297 -1.30 9.94 27.48
CA PHE A 297 0.02 9.78 28.09
C PHE A 297 -0.06 9.68 29.62
N VAL A 298 -0.92 10.49 30.26
CA VAL A 298 -1.15 10.43 31.70
C VAL A 298 -1.76 9.08 32.11
N SER A 299 -2.72 8.57 31.34
CA SER A 299 -3.38 7.29 31.58
C SER A 299 -2.49 6.07 31.29
N PHE A 300 -1.63 6.15 30.27
CA PHE A 300 -0.83 5.04 29.75
C PHE A 300 0.66 5.43 29.66
N GLN A 301 1.27 5.73 30.79
CA GLN A 301 2.64 6.29 30.87
C GLN A 301 3.73 5.45 30.18
N ASN A 302 3.48 4.13 30.02
CA ASN A 302 4.41 3.22 29.36
C ASN A 302 4.39 3.35 27.82
N HIS A 303 3.45 4.09 27.24
CA HIS A 303 3.31 4.25 25.79
C HIS A 303 4.07 5.50 25.30
N GLU A 304 5.34 5.31 24.93
CA GLU A 304 6.19 6.40 24.41
C GLU A 304 5.68 7.05 23.11
N CYS A 305 4.77 6.38 22.40
CA CYS A 305 4.23 6.85 21.12
C CYS A 305 3.53 8.21 21.22
N TYR A 306 2.93 8.53 22.38
CA TYR A 306 2.28 9.82 22.60
C TYR A 306 3.28 10.98 22.62
N ILE A 307 4.40 10.81 23.32
CA ILE A 307 5.49 11.80 23.34
C ILE A 307 6.11 11.92 21.94
N ARG A 308 6.35 10.79 21.26
CA ARG A 308 6.94 10.77 19.92
C ARG A 308 6.07 11.51 18.90
N THR A 309 4.75 11.31 18.96
CA THR A 309 3.78 12.02 18.12
C THR A 309 3.77 13.52 18.42
N GLY A 310 3.89 13.89 19.69
CA GLY A 310 4.06 15.28 20.11
C GLY A 310 5.23 15.98 19.41
N LYS A 311 6.30 15.27 19.06
CA LYS A 311 7.43 15.85 18.33
C LYS A 311 7.07 16.26 16.90
N SER A 312 6.11 15.61 16.26
CA SER A 312 5.66 15.91 14.90
C SER A 312 5.00 17.29 14.79
N PHE A 313 4.60 17.92 15.90
CA PHE A 313 4.10 19.30 15.88
C PHE A 313 5.20 20.35 15.74
N PHE A 314 6.45 20.04 16.09
CA PHE A 314 7.56 20.99 15.90
C PHE A 314 8.00 21.10 14.44
N SER A 315 7.50 20.23 13.56
CA SER A 315 7.69 20.30 12.11
C SER A 315 6.57 21.04 11.35
N LEU A 316 5.51 21.49 12.05
CA LEU A 316 4.43 22.28 11.46
C LEU A 316 4.83 23.75 11.26
#